data_AF-A0A151R0X7-F1
#
_entry.id   AF-A0A151R0X7-F1
#
_cell.length_a   1.000
_cell.length_b   1.000
_cell.length_c   1.000
_cell.angle_alpha   90.00
_cell.angle_beta   90.00
_cell.angle_gamma   90.00
#
_symmetry.space_group_name_H-M   'P 1'
#
loop_
_entity.id
_entity.type
_entity.pdbx_description
1 polymer ?
#
loop_
_entity_poly.entity_id
_entity_poly.type
_entity_poly.pdbx_seq_one_letter_code
_entity_poly.pdbx_strand_id
1 'polypeptide(L)' 'MLAIFADLVEKCIEVFMDDFSIFGSSYDVCLENLELVLKRCIDKNLVLNWEKCHFMVQEGIVLGHKISAIVI' A
#
# COMPACT_ATOMS: atom_id res chain seq x y z
N MET A 1 -6.95 4.17 -10.25
CA MET A 1 -5.82 4.04 -9.30
C MET A 1 -4.53 3.56 -9.97
N LEU A 2 -4.57 2.45 -10.73
CA LEU A 2 -3.40 1.89 -11.44
C LEU A 2 -2.56 2.91 -12.23
N ALA A 3 -3.17 3.80 -13.02
CA ALA A 3 -2.43 4.80 -13.80
C ALA A 3 -1.65 5.83 -12.96
N ILE A 4 -2.02 6.03 -11.69
CA ILE A 4 -1.36 6.98 -10.77
C ILE A 4 -0.10 6.36 -10.16
N PHE A 5 -0.13 5.06 -9.96
CA PHE A 5 0.91 4.27 -9.31
C PHE A 5 1.62 3.32 -10.27
N ALA A 6 1.44 3.46 -11.59
CA ALA A 6 1.92 2.49 -12.59
C ALA A 6 3.43 2.22 -12.51
N ASP A 7 4.21 3.21 -12.05
CA ASP A 7 5.66 3.13 -11.84
C ASP A 7 6.07 2.47 -10.51
N LEU A 8 5.14 2.37 -9.56
CA LEU A 8 5.31 1.82 -8.22
C LEU A 8 4.68 0.42 -8.08
N VAL A 9 3.64 0.13 -8.88
CA VAL A 9 2.95 -1.17 -8.95
C VAL A 9 3.96 -2.29 -9.20
N GLU A 10 3.80 -3.41 -8.49
CA GLU A 10 4.72 -4.57 -8.46
C GLU A 10 6.09 -4.34 -7.81
N LYS A 11 6.50 -3.08 -7.53
CA LYS A 11 7.75 -2.80 -6.81
C LYS A 11 7.54 -2.72 -5.31
N CYS A 12 6.51 -1.99 -4.89
CA CYS A 12 6.21 -1.74 -3.49
C CYS A 12 4.72 -1.57 -3.17
N ILE A 13 3.87 -1.51 -4.19
CA ILE A 13 2.42 -1.36 -4.05
C ILE A 13 1.72 -2.42 -4.91
N GLU A 14 0.66 -3.01 -4.37
CA GLU A 14 -0.33 -3.78 -5.11
C GLU A 14 -1.63 -2.99 -5.13
N VAL A 15 -2.23 -2.81 -6.30
CA VAL A 15 -3.47 -2.04 -6.46
C VAL A 15 -4.60 -3.00 -6.80
N PHE A 16 -5.65 -3.00 -5.99
CA PHE A 16 -6.84 -3.81 -6.15
C PHE A 16 -8.08 -2.93 -6.21
N MET A 17 -8.63 -2.76 -7.42
CA MET A 17 -9.80 -1.92 -7.67
C MET A 17 -9.67 -0.50 -7.06
N ASP A 18 -10.30 -0.30 -5.91
CA ASP A 18 -10.38 0.96 -5.16
C ASP A 18 -9.40 1.03 -3.98
N ASP A 19 -8.75 -0.08 -3.62
CA ASP A 19 -7.80 -0.17 -2.52
C ASP A 19 -6.39 -0.47 -3.05
N PHE A 20 -5.40 -0.23 -2.20
CA PHE A 20 -4.02 -0.62 -2.46
C PHE A 20 -3.35 -1.09 -1.19
N SER A 21 -2.39 -2.00 -1.35
CA SER A 21 -1.59 -2.57 -0.28
C SER A 21 -0.13 -2.20 -0.51
N ILE A 22 0.57 -1.78 0.53
CA ILE A 22 2.01 -1.52 0.46
C ILE A 22 2.74 -2.70 1.10
N PHE A 23 3.79 -3.19 0.44
CA PHE A 23 4.57 -4.34 0.92
C PHE A 23 6.07 -4.01 0.97
N GLY A 24 6.79 -4.73 1.82
CA GLY A 24 8.24 -4.59 1.98
C GLY A 24 8.87 -5.82 2.62
N SER A 25 10.15 -6.05 2.34
CA SER A 25 10.92 -7.20 2.88
C SER A 25 11.30 -7.04 4.35
N SER A 26 11.27 -5.82 4.88
CA SER A 26 11.48 -5.49 6.28
C SER A 26 10.58 -4.34 6.69
N TYR A 27 10.51 -4.07 8.00
CA TYR A 27 9.77 -2.92 8.53
C TYR A 27 10.27 -1.60 7.94
N ASP A 28 11.59 -1.39 7.92
CA ASP A 28 12.18 -0.14 7.41
C ASP A 28 11.88 0.06 5.92
N VAL A 29 12.01 -0.99 5.12
CA VAL A 29 11.69 -0.95 3.67
C VAL A 29 10.20 -0.68 3.46
N CYS A 30 9.33 -1.27 4.27
CA CYS A 30 7.89 -1.01 4.19
C CYS A 30 7.57 0.46 4.53
N LEU A 31 8.26 1.04 5.51
CA LEU A 31 8.08 2.44 5.90
C LEU A 31 8.55 3.41 4.81
N GLU A 32 9.70 3.13 4.18
CA GLU A 32 10.19 3.88 3.02
C GLU A 32 9.21 3.81 1.84
N ASN A 33 8.66 2.61 1.58
CA ASN A 33 7.67 2.40 0.53
C ASN A 33 6.37 3.17 0.83
N LEU A 34 5.92 3.17 2.08
CA LEU A 34 4.77 3.95 2.52
C LEU A 34 4.98 5.45 2.29
N GLU A 35 6.13 5.99 2.66
CA GLU A 35 6.45 7.40 2.45
C GLU A 35 6.38 7.77 0.96
N LEU A 36 6.94 6.93 0.09
CA LEU A 36 6.88 7.09 -1.36
C LEU A 36 5.44 7.14 -1.90
N VAL A 37 4.59 6.22 -1.44
CA VAL A 37 3.18 6.14 -1.86
C VAL A 37 2.38 7.32 -1.33
N LEU A 38 2.56 7.71 -0.07
CA LEU A 38 1.91 8.88 0.53
C LEU A 38 2.29 10.18 -0.19
N LYS A 39 3.58 10.34 -0.54
CA LYS A 39 4.04 11.48 -1.32
C LYS A 39 3.35 11.55 -2.68
N ARG A 40 3.20 10.41 -3.36
CA ARG A 40 2.46 10.34 -4.62
C ARG A 40 0.97 10.67 -4.45
N CYS A 41 0.35 10.26 -3.36
CA CYS A 41 -1.03 10.64 -3.04
C CYS A 41 -1.17 12.16 -2.93
N ILE A 42 -0.25 12.82 -2.22
CA ILE A 42 -0.23 14.28 -2.08
C ILE A 42 -0.06 14.95 -3.45
N ASP A 43 0.92 14.53 -4.26
CA ASP A 43 1.19 15.08 -5.60
C ASP A 43 -0.02 14.98 -6.55
N LYS A 44 -0.88 13.99 -6.32
CA LYS A 44 -2.06 13.69 -7.16
C LYS A 44 -3.37 14.12 -6.53
N ASN A 45 -3.33 14.82 -5.39
CA ASN A 45 -4.48 15.25 -4.60
C ASN A 45 -5.43 14.08 -4.26
N LEU A 46 -4.87 12.90 -3.98
CA LEU A 46 -5.62 11.75 -3.49
C LEU A 46 -5.85 11.88 -1.98
N VAL A 47 -7.10 11.75 -1.56
CA VAL A 47 -7.49 11.73 -0.15
C VAL A 47 -7.65 10.28 0.28
N LEU A 48 -6.84 9.85 1.24
CA LEU A 48 -6.94 8.52 1.84
C LEU A 48 -7.93 8.54 3.00
N ASN A 49 -8.75 7.49 3.11
CA ASN A 49 -9.60 7.31 4.28
C ASN A 49 -8.84 6.57 5.39
N TRP A 50 -8.32 7.34 6.35
CA TRP A 50 -7.54 6.82 7.48
C TRP A 50 -8.32 5.81 8.34
N GLU A 51 -9.65 5.85 8.38
CA GLU A 51 -10.48 4.90 9.12
C GLU A 51 -10.46 3.48 8.52
N LYS A 52 -10.05 3.35 7.26
CA LYS A 52 -9.95 2.07 6.54
C LYS A 52 -8.51 1.58 6.35
N CYS A 53 -7.52 2.38 6.75
CA CYS A 53 -6.11 2.01 6.64
C CYS A 53 -5.73 1.04 7.76
N HIS A 54 -5.05 -0.06 7.41
CA HIS A 54 -4.66 -1.11 8.33
C HIS A 54 -3.14 -1.15 8.41
N PHE A 55 -2.56 -0.47 9.40
CA PHE A 55 -1.11 -0.34 9.50
C PHE A 55 -0.45 -1.54 10.16
N MET A 56 0.71 -1.94 9.62
CA MET A 56 1.68 -2.86 10.26
C MET A 56 1.11 -4.24 10.58
N VAL A 57 0.28 -4.77 9.68
CA VAL A 57 -0.29 -6.10 9.85
C VAL A 57 0.69 -7.14 9.32
N GLN A 58 1.14 -8.08 10.16
CA GLN A 58 2.02 -9.19 9.73
C GLN A 58 1.28 -10.25 8.90
N GLU A 59 -0.03 -10.36 9.11
CA GLU A 59 -0.92 -11.26 8.36
C GLU A 59 -2.29 -10.61 8.15
N GLY A 60 -2.66 -10.36 6.89
CA GLY A 60 -3.95 -9.78 6.52
C GLY A 60 -4.80 -10.73 5.70
N ILE A 61 -6.12 -10.58 5.73
CA ILE A 61 -7.02 -11.22 4.76
C ILE A 61 -7.37 -10.16 3.71
N VAL A 62 -6.84 -10.32 2.50
CA VAL A 62 -7.18 -9.49 1.35
C VAL A 62 -7.98 -10.34 0.38
N LEU A 63 -9.24 -9.95 0.10
CA LEU A 63 -10.15 -10.67 -0.80
C LEU A 63 -10.37 -12.16 -0.42
N GLY A 64 -10.29 -12.50 0.86
CA GLY A 64 -10.44 -13.89 1.34
C GLY A 64 -9.16 -14.73 1.26
N HIS A 65 -8.05 -14.17 0.80
CA HIS A 65 -6.73 -14.80 0.81
C HIS A 65 -5.89 -14.30 1.99
N LYS A 66 -5.25 -15.22 2.70
CA LYS A 66 -4.30 -14.89 3.76
C LYS A 66 -2.98 -14.45 3.13
N ILE A 67 -2.61 -13.19 3.35
CA ILE A 67 -1.33 -12.60 2.94
C ILE A 67 -0.44 -12.55 4.19
N SER A 68 0.70 -13.23 4.15
CA SER A 68 1.73 -13.21 5.23
C SER A 68 2.87 -12.25 4.87
N ALA A 69 2.53 -10.97 4.68
CA ALA A 69 3.49 -9.89 4.45
C ALA A 69 3.12 -8.71 5.36
N ILE A 70 4.09 -7.85 5.68
CA ILE A 70 3.80 -6.57 6.33
C ILE A 70 3.01 -5.74 5.33
N VAL A 71 1.70 -5.61 5.59
CA VAL A 71 0.78 -4.78 4.81
C VAL A 71 0.44 -3.54 5.63
N ILE A 72 0.48 -2.39 4.95
CA ILE A 72 -0.03 -1.09 5.43
C ILE A 72 -1.21 -0.68 4.55
#